data_AF-A0A3M1GDL7-F1
#
_entry.id   AF-A0A3M1GDL7-F1
#
_cell.length_a   1.000
_cell.length_b   1.000
_cell.length_c   1.000
_cell.angle_alpha   90.00
_cell.angle_beta   90.00
_cell.angle_gamma   90.00
#
_symmetry.space_group_name_H-M   'P 1'
#
loop_
_entity.id
_entity.type
_entity.pdbx_description
1 polymer ?
#
loop_
_entity_poly.entity_id
_entity_poly.type
_entity_poly.pdbx_seq_one_letter_code
_entity_poly.pdbx_strand_id
1 'polypeptide(L)'
;SLPFAGDSTIRTIMQSLREVTTERYGDLYLSRIGLTHDRNGTLSLDTDGLNEMLEDDPEGVISALNEMAGQLEDKLDYFINTAIPSREEGYQRTIDRIEKDIEDYQLRLDRIELSYRQKFALLEQTVGQLQSQGDYLSQQLEALKGLAGGNRNA
;
A
#
# COMPACT_ATOMS: atom_id res chain seq x y z
N SER A 1 2.08 -6.07 -11.92
CA SER A 1 2.63 -4.71 -11.81
C SER A 1 3.91 -4.80 -11.01
N LEU A 2 5.01 -4.19 -11.45
CA LEU A 2 6.24 -4.18 -10.64
C LEU A 2 5.96 -3.34 -9.39
N PRO A 3 6.31 -3.83 -8.18
CA PRO A 3 5.96 -3.18 -6.90
C PRO A 3 6.45 -1.73 -6.78
N PHE A 4 7.43 -1.34 -7.61
CA PHE A 4 8.05 -0.02 -7.59
C PHE A 4 7.68 0.89 -8.76
N ALA A 5 6.88 0.43 -9.73
CA ALA A 5 6.51 1.23 -10.91
C ALA A 5 5.74 2.53 -10.54
N GLY A 6 5.15 2.56 -9.34
CA GLY A 6 4.45 3.73 -8.78
C GLY A 6 5.26 4.58 -7.81
N ASP A 7 6.45 4.13 -7.36
CA ASP A 7 7.18 4.79 -6.29
C ASP A 7 7.73 6.14 -6.77
N SER A 8 7.20 7.22 -6.18
CA SER A 8 7.63 8.59 -6.47
C SER A 8 9.09 8.83 -6.11
N THR A 9 9.62 8.13 -5.12
CA THR A 9 10.99 8.31 -4.62
C THR A 9 12.01 7.90 -5.68
N ILE A 10 11.79 6.76 -6.34
CA ILE A 10 12.66 6.29 -7.42
C ILE A 10 12.62 7.26 -8.60
N ARG A 11 11.43 7.74 -8.99
CA ARG A 11 11.29 8.75 -10.05
C ARG A 11 12.03 10.04 -9.69
N THR A 12 11.93 10.49 -8.44
CA THR A 12 12.65 11.67 -7.95
C THR A 12 14.16 11.45 -7.96
N ILE A 13 14.66 10.29 -7.53
CA ILE A 13 16.09 9.94 -7.62
C ILE A 13 16.58 10.00 -9.07
N MET A 14 15.87 9.33 -9.98
CA MET A 14 16.22 9.33 -11.41
C MET A 14 16.22 10.73 -12.01
N GLN A 15 15.24 11.57 -11.63
CA GLN A 15 15.18 12.96 -12.08
C GLN A 15 16.35 13.78 -11.52
N SER A 16 16.65 13.66 -10.23
CA SER A 16 17.76 14.36 -9.58
C SER A 16 19.12 14.00 -10.18
N LEU A 17 19.35 12.73 -10.51
CA LEU A 17 20.59 12.27 -11.18
C LEU A 17 20.70 12.83 -12.60
N ARG A 18 19.58 12.96 -13.30
CA ARG A 18 19.54 13.59 -14.63
C ARG A 18 19.80 15.09 -14.56
N GLU A 19 19.27 15.76 -13.54
CA GLU A 19 19.50 17.19 -13.31
C GLU A 19 20.99 17.47 -13.12
N VAL A 20 21.68 16.71 -12.25
CA VAL A 20 23.15 16.84 -12.05
C VAL A 20 23.93 16.75 -13.36
N THR A 21 23.50 15.91 -14.30
CA THR A 21 24.25 15.71 -15.56
C THR A 21 23.88 16.69 -16.67
N THR A 22 22.87 17.54 -16.44
CA THR A 22 22.38 18.55 -17.39
C THR A 22 22.52 19.98 -16.89
N GLU A 23 22.84 20.15 -15.61
CA GLU A 23 23.13 21.43 -14.98
C GLU A 23 24.46 22.02 -15.49
N ARG A 24 24.60 23.33 -15.22
CA ARG A 24 25.79 24.10 -15.53
C ARG A 24 26.61 24.26 -14.26
N TYR A 25 27.90 23.97 -14.34
CA TYR A 25 28.85 24.14 -13.24
C TYR A 25 29.87 25.21 -13.62
N GLY A 26 29.93 26.27 -12.82
CA GLY A 26 30.50 27.54 -13.23
C GLY A 26 29.94 28.01 -14.58
N ASP A 27 30.82 28.05 -15.59
CA ASP A 27 30.46 28.45 -16.95
C ASP A 27 30.25 27.31 -17.96
N LEU A 28 30.43 26.05 -17.53
CA LEU A 28 30.45 24.89 -18.40
C LEU A 28 29.22 24.00 -18.22
N TYR A 29 28.70 23.50 -19.34
CA TYR A 29 27.81 22.35 -19.34
C TYR A 29 28.65 21.09 -19.41
N LEU A 30 28.26 20.05 -18.68
CA LEU A 30 28.96 18.77 -18.71
C LEU A 30 28.98 18.11 -20.09
N SER A 31 27.95 18.38 -20.90
CA SER A 31 27.90 17.96 -22.31
C SER A 31 29.02 18.58 -23.15
N ARG A 32 29.52 19.77 -22.79
CA ARG A 32 30.66 20.41 -23.43
C ARG A 32 31.98 19.74 -23.05
N ILE A 33 32.03 19.12 -21.87
CA ILE A 33 33.16 18.32 -21.35
C ILE A 33 33.09 16.86 -21.87
N GLY A 34 32.15 16.56 -22.78
CA GLY A 34 31.95 15.23 -23.35
C GLY A 34 31.09 14.29 -22.50
N LEU A 35 30.57 14.73 -21.35
CA LEU A 35 29.69 13.91 -20.51
C LEU A 35 28.22 14.12 -20.89
N THR A 36 27.57 13.07 -21.36
CA THR A 36 26.17 13.10 -21.82
C THR A 36 25.36 11.95 -21.24
N HIS A 37 24.04 11.96 -21.44
CA HIS A 37 23.18 10.84 -21.09
C HIS A 37 22.14 10.55 -22.19
N ASP A 38 21.65 9.32 -22.27
CA ASP A 38 20.57 8.95 -23.19
C ASP A 38 19.16 9.18 -22.57
N ARG A 39 18.10 8.80 -23.29
CA ARG A 39 16.70 8.91 -22.80
C ARG A 39 16.42 8.02 -21.58
N ASN A 40 17.17 6.93 -21.45
CA ASN A 40 17.10 5.97 -20.37
C ASN A 40 17.93 6.39 -19.15
N GLY A 41 18.72 7.46 -19.27
CA GLY A 41 19.61 7.95 -18.21
C GLY A 41 20.97 7.24 -18.17
N THR A 42 21.33 6.49 -19.21
CA THR A 42 22.66 5.90 -19.33
C THR A 42 23.67 6.99 -19.64
N LEU A 43 24.66 7.15 -18.75
CA LEU A 43 25.75 8.10 -18.94
C LEU A 43 26.72 7.60 -20.01
N SER A 44 27.23 8.54 -20.81
CA SER A 44 28.23 8.30 -21.84
C SER A 44 29.28 9.40 -21.77
N LEU A 45 30.54 9.02 -21.92
CA LEU A 45 31.68 9.93 -21.95
C LEU A 45 32.32 9.90 -23.33
N ASP A 46 32.32 11.05 -24.00
CA ASP A 46 33.14 11.32 -25.17
C ASP A 46 34.54 11.73 -24.71
N THR A 47 35.48 10.79 -24.81
CA THR A 47 36.86 11.00 -24.38
C THR A 47 37.61 12.00 -25.26
N ASP A 48 37.26 12.11 -26.54
CA ASP A 48 37.95 13.03 -27.45
C ASP A 48 37.56 14.47 -27.13
N GLY A 49 36.26 14.72 -26.93
CA GLY A 49 35.76 16.03 -26.48
C GLY A 49 36.26 16.42 -25.08
N LEU A 50 36.37 15.46 -24.15
CA LEU A 50 36.97 15.70 -22.84
C LEU A 50 38.43 16.16 -22.96
N ASN A 51 39.22 15.46 -23.78
CA ASN A 51 40.64 15.77 -23.96
C ASN A 51 40.83 17.16 -24.59
N GLU A 52 40.02 17.52 -25.58
CA GLU A 52 40.06 18.85 -26.21
C GLU A 52 39.80 19.96 -25.17
N MET A 53 38.82 19.79 -24.29
CA MET A 53 38.54 20.78 -23.24
C MET A 53 39.57 20.81 -22.12
N LEU A 54 40.19 19.67 -21.80
CA LEU A 54 41.30 19.63 -20.85
C LEU A 54 42.57 20.31 -21.39
N GLU A 55 42.78 20.30 -22.70
CA GLU A 55 43.89 21.02 -23.34
C GLU A 55 43.65 22.55 -23.36
N ASP A 56 42.40 22.99 -23.55
CA ASP A 56 42.02 24.42 -23.62
C ASP A 56 41.87 25.07 -22.24
N ASP A 57 41.12 24.45 -21.33
CA ASP A 57 40.83 24.98 -19.98
C ASP A 57 40.77 23.85 -18.92
N PRO A 58 41.95 23.35 -18.49
CA PRO A 58 42.01 22.27 -17.50
C PRO A 58 41.43 22.67 -16.14
N GLU A 59 41.62 23.93 -15.72
CA GLU A 59 41.12 24.41 -14.42
C GLU A 59 39.59 24.48 -14.41
N GLY A 60 38.98 25.02 -15.48
CA GLY A 60 37.54 25.07 -15.62
C GLY A 60 36.90 23.68 -15.66
N VAL A 61 37.50 22.73 -16.39
CA VAL A 61 37.02 21.34 -16.42
C VAL A 61 37.09 20.69 -15.03
N ILE A 62 38.22 20.81 -14.33
CA ILE A 62 38.38 20.25 -12.99
C ILE A 62 37.40 20.87 -12.00
N SER A 63 37.21 22.20 -12.05
CA SER A 63 36.25 22.90 -11.18
C SER A 63 34.83 22.41 -11.43
N ALA A 64 34.42 22.30 -12.70
CA ALA A 64 33.08 21.83 -13.06
C ALA A 64 32.81 20.39 -12.59
N LEU A 65 33.78 19.50 -12.75
CA LEU A 65 33.66 18.10 -12.30
C LEU A 65 33.61 18.00 -10.76
N ASN A 66 34.40 18.81 -10.05
CA ASN A 66 34.37 18.84 -8.58
C ASN A 66 33.04 19.38 -8.05
N GLU A 67 32.50 20.45 -8.63
CA GLU A 67 31.19 20.99 -8.26
C GLU A 67 30.07 19.98 -8.53
N MET A 68 30.09 19.32 -9.69
CA MET A 68 29.16 18.22 -10.00
C MET A 68 29.26 17.09 -8.98
N ALA A 69 30.47 16.66 -8.64
CA ALA A 69 30.69 15.59 -7.68
C ALA A 69 30.13 15.94 -6.30
N GLY A 70 30.36 17.17 -5.82
CA GLY A 70 29.81 17.64 -4.56
C GLY A 70 28.27 17.70 -4.58
N GLN A 71 27.67 18.22 -5.65
CA GLN A 71 26.20 18.25 -5.75
C GLN A 71 25.58 16.85 -5.86
N LEU A 72 26.26 15.93 -6.54
CA LEU A 72 25.86 14.53 -6.60
C LEU A 72 25.92 13.88 -5.23
N GLU A 73 27.02 14.10 -4.49
CA GLU A 73 27.20 13.62 -3.12
C GLU A 73 26.09 14.13 -2.21
N ASP A 74 25.82 15.44 -2.19
CA ASP A 74 24.75 16.05 -1.40
C ASP A 74 23.37 15.42 -1.68
N LYS A 75 23.05 15.22 -2.97
CA LYS A 75 21.78 14.60 -3.36
C LYS A 75 21.71 13.13 -2.93
N LEU A 76 22.80 12.37 -3.12
CA LEU A 76 22.88 10.98 -2.70
C LEU A 76 22.77 10.85 -1.18
N ASP A 77 23.44 11.71 -0.42
CA ASP A 77 23.37 11.75 1.03
C ASP A 77 21.95 12.05 1.51
N TYR A 78 21.26 13.01 0.90
CA TYR A 78 19.86 13.26 1.19
C TYR A 78 18.99 12.02 0.93
N PHE A 79 19.18 11.34 -0.19
CA PHE A 79 18.38 10.16 -0.51
C PHE A 79 18.65 9.00 0.44
N ILE A 80 19.91 8.70 0.71
CA ILE A 80 20.36 7.59 1.55
C ILE A 80 19.96 7.83 3.01
N ASN A 81 20.20 9.04 3.52
CA ASN A 81 20.04 9.31 4.95
C ASN A 81 18.67 9.88 5.33
N THR A 82 17.91 10.43 4.37
CA THR A 82 16.62 11.08 4.66
C THR A 82 15.46 10.48 3.88
N ALA A 83 15.50 10.53 2.54
CA ALA A 83 14.32 10.22 1.73
C ALA A 83 13.94 8.73 1.79
N ILE A 84 14.91 7.83 1.64
CA ILE A 84 14.69 6.38 1.69
C ILE A 84 14.26 5.93 3.10
N PRO A 85 14.97 6.32 4.19
CA PRO A 85 14.54 5.97 5.55
C PRO A 85 13.13 6.49 5.88
N SER A 86 12.81 7.74 5.51
CA SER A 86 11.47 8.29 5.76
C SER A 86 10.35 7.49 5.06
N ARG A 87 10.64 6.96 3.87
CA ARG A 87 9.72 6.08 3.13
C ARG A 87 9.58 4.73 3.82
N GLU A 88 10.69 4.13 4.25
CA GLU A 88 10.69 2.88 5.01
C GLU A 88 9.86 3.00 6.29
N GLU A 89 10.06 4.05 7.08
CA GLU A 89 9.24 4.31 8.26
C GLU A 89 7.75 4.50 7.93
N GLY A 90 7.44 5.15 6.81
CA GLY A 90 6.06 5.33 6.34
C GLY A 90 5.39 4.00 6.00
N TYR A 91 6.15 3.07 5.40
CA TYR A 91 5.68 1.71 5.16
C TYR A 91 5.50 0.95 6.47
N GLN A 92 6.44 1.06 7.43
CA GLN A 92 6.30 0.41 8.73
C GLN A 92 5.06 0.91 9.49
N ARG A 93 4.83 2.23 9.56
CA ARG A 93 3.60 2.79 10.16
C ARG A 93 2.31 2.31 9.49
N THR A 94 2.36 2.06 8.19
CA THR A 94 1.22 1.51 7.44
C THR A 94 0.99 0.05 7.80
N ILE A 95 2.06 -0.74 7.93
CA ILE A 95 2.00 -2.13 8.39
C ILE A 95 1.40 -2.18 9.81
N ASP A 96 1.95 -1.42 10.76
CA ASP A 96 1.48 -1.40 12.15
C ASP A 96 -0.01 -1.04 12.26
N ARG A 97 -0.47 -0.06 11.45
CA ARG A 97 -1.89 0.31 11.39
C ARG A 97 -2.75 -0.84 10.86
N ILE A 98 -2.31 -1.50 9.79
CA ILE A 98 -3.04 -2.63 9.20
C ILE A 98 -3.11 -3.79 10.19
N GLU A 99 -2.04 -4.09 10.92
CA GLU A 99 -2.03 -5.12 11.96
C GLU A 99 -3.03 -4.82 13.06
N LYS A 100 -3.07 -3.57 13.54
CA LYS A 100 -4.07 -3.12 14.51
C LYS A 100 -5.50 -3.24 13.98
N ASP A 101 -5.74 -2.82 12.73
CA ASP A 101 -7.06 -2.93 12.11
C ASP A 101 -7.49 -4.41 12.04
N ILE A 102 -6.57 -5.33 11.73
CA ILE A 102 -6.83 -6.78 11.72
C ILE A 102 -7.26 -7.26 13.11
N GLU A 103 -6.54 -6.88 14.17
CA GLU A 103 -6.90 -7.26 15.55
C GLU A 103 -8.29 -6.75 15.94
N ASP A 104 -8.60 -5.49 15.62
CA ASP A 104 -9.91 -4.89 15.90
C ASP A 104 -11.03 -5.61 15.11
N TYR A 105 -10.78 -6.00 13.87
CA TYR A 105 -11.73 -6.78 13.07
C TYR A 105 -11.94 -8.19 13.63
N GLN A 106 -10.89 -8.86 14.10
CA GLN A 106 -11.01 -10.18 14.73
C GLN A 106 -11.91 -10.10 15.97
N LEU A 107 -11.67 -9.14 16.87
CA LEU A 107 -12.52 -8.92 18.05
C LEU A 107 -13.98 -8.63 17.69
N ARG A 108 -14.20 -7.88 16.61
CA ARG A 108 -15.56 -7.59 16.13
C ARG A 108 -16.23 -8.84 15.57
N LEU A 109 -15.51 -9.66 14.80
CA LEU A 109 -16.02 -10.92 14.26
C LEU A 109 -16.39 -11.90 15.39
N ASP A 110 -15.57 -12.03 16.43
CA ASP A 110 -15.85 -12.89 17.58
C ASP A 110 -17.15 -12.47 18.30
N ARG A 111 -17.35 -11.16 18.50
CA ARG A 111 -18.60 -10.64 19.09
C ARG A 111 -19.81 -10.88 18.21
N ILE A 112 -19.65 -10.71 16.91
CA ILE A 112 -20.70 -10.99 15.92
C ILE A 112 -21.07 -12.47 15.99
N GLU A 113 -20.08 -13.37 15.95
CA GLU A 113 -20.29 -14.81 16.06
C GLU A 113 -21.04 -15.17 17.34
N LEU A 114 -20.60 -14.67 18.49
CA LEU A 114 -21.26 -14.91 19.78
C LEU A 114 -22.73 -14.47 19.75
N SER A 115 -23.01 -13.28 19.22
CA SER A 115 -24.38 -12.77 19.10
C SER A 115 -25.24 -13.65 18.19
N TYR A 116 -24.70 -14.10 17.06
CA TYR A 116 -25.42 -15.01 16.16
C TYR A 116 -25.68 -16.37 16.81
N ARG A 117 -24.72 -16.94 17.55
CA ARG A 117 -24.91 -18.18 18.32
C ARG A 117 -26.04 -18.04 19.36
N GLN A 118 -26.07 -16.92 20.09
CA GLN A 118 -27.15 -16.65 21.06
C GLN A 118 -28.52 -16.51 20.39
N LYS A 119 -28.60 -15.77 19.27
CA LYS A 119 -29.85 -15.64 18.51
C LYS A 119 -30.33 -16.99 17.99
N PHE A 120 -29.41 -17.82 17.51
CA PHE A 120 -29.74 -19.16 17.03
C PHE A 120 -30.30 -20.05 18.15
N ALA A 121 -29.66 -20.07 19.32
CA ALA A 121 -30.17 -20.83 20.48
C ALA A 121 -31.58 -20.36 20.93
N LEU A 122 -31.84 -19.04 20.91
CA LEU A 122 -33.16 -18.50 21.22
C LEU A 122 -34.21 -18.87 20.18
N LEU A 123 -33.82 -18.90 18.90
CA LEU A 123 -34.68 -19.36 17.81
C LEU A 123 -35.02 -20.84 17.97
N GLU A 124 -34.07 -21.69 18.34
CA GLU A 124 -34.33 -23.11 18.63
C GLU A 124 -35.34 -23.29 19.78
N GLN A 125 -35.17 -22.54 20.88
CA GLN A 125 -36.13 -22.56 21.98
C GLN A 125 -37.51 -22.10 21.55
N THR A 126 -37.59 -21.03 20.76
CA THR A 126 -38.86 -20.47 20.27
C THR A 126 -39.56 -21.45 19.33
N VAL A 127 -38.83 -22.10 18.43
CA VAL A 127 -39.38 -23.15 17.55
C VAL A 127 -39.91 -24.32 18.38
N GLY A 128 -39.18 -24.77 19.41
CA GLY A 128 -39.65 -25.82 20.31
C GLY A 128 -40.93 -25.45 21.06
N GLN A 129 -41.05 -24.20 21.52
CA GLN A 129 -42.27 -23.67 22.14
C GLN A 129 -43.43 -23.56 21.15
N LEU A 130 -43.18 -23.15 19.90
CA LEU A 130 -44.21 -23.07 18.87
C LEU A 130 -44.71 -24.46 18.46
N GLN A 131 -43.81 -25.46 18.40
CA GLN A 131 -44.17 -26.85 18.15
C GLN A 131 -45.09 -27.39 19.25
N SER A 132 -44.72 -27.23 20.53
CA SER A 132 -45.55 -27.72 21.64
C SER A 132 -46.92 -27.02 21.73
N GLN A 133 -46.97 -25.72 21.41
CA GLN A 133 -48.23 -24.99 21.29
C GLN A 133 -49.09 -25.49 20.10
N GLY A 134 -48.47 -25.78 18.96
CA GLY A 134 -49.14 -26.36 17.79
C GLY A 134 -49.73 -27.74 18.09
N ASP A 135 -48.99 -28.58 18.81
CA ASP A 135 -49.45 -29.89 19.26
C ASP A 135 -50.64 -29.77 20.21
N TYR A 136 -50.57 -28.86 21.18
CA TYR A 136 -51.66 -28.61 22.12
C TYR A 136 -52.94 -28.12 21.41
N LEU A 137 -52.81 -27.17 20.48
CA LEU A 137 -53.94 -26.66 19.70
C LEU A 137 -54.57 -27.75 18.82
N SER A 138 -53.73 -28.62 18.24
CA SER A 138 -54.18 -29.76 17.43
C SER A 138 -54.99 -30.75 18.28
N GLN A 139 -54.51 -31.08 19.49
CA GLN A 139 -55.24 -31.93 20.44
C GLN A 139 -56.59 -31.33 20.86
N GLN A 140 -56.64 -30.01 21.11
CA GLN A 140 -57.91 -29.33 21.42
C GLN A 140 -58.90 -29.39 20.25
N LEU A 141 -58.42 -29.15 19.02
CA LEU A 141 -59.25 -29.23 17.82
C LEU A 141 -59.79 -30.65 17.59
N GLU A 142 -58.99 -31.68 17.86
CA GLU A 142 -59.41 -33.08 17.76
C GLU A 142 -60.45 -33.44 18.82
N ALA A 143 -60.27 -32.98 20.06
CA ALA A 143 -61.27 -33.13 21.12
C ALA A 143 -62.60 -32.44 20.77
N LEU A 144 -62.56 -31.23 20.21
CA LEU A 144 -63.75 -30.52 19.73
C LEU A 144 -64.45 -31.26 18.58
N LYS A 145 -63.68 -31.83 17.64
CA LYS A 145 -64.24 -32.68 16.56
C LYS A 145 -64.87 -33.95 17.10
N GLY A 146 -64.26 -34.60 18.10
CA GLY A 146 -64.83 -35.76 18.78
C GLY A 146 -66.16 -35.45 19.48
N LEU A 147 -66.26 -34.28 20.13
CA LEU A 147 -67.49 -33.81 20.76
C LEU A 147 -68.57 -33.42 19.74
N ALA A 148 -68.20 -32.77 18.64
CA ALA A 148 -69.13 -32.41 17.55
C ALA A 148 -69.58 -33.62 16.70
N GLY A 149 -68.76 -34.66 16.62
CA GLY A 149 -69.07 -35.93 15.94
C GLY A 149 -69.85 -36.92 16.82
N GLY A 150 -69.74 -36.81 18.14
CA GLY A 150 -70.42 -37.68 19.11
C GLY A 150 -71.91 -37.40 19.32
N ASN A 151 -72.42 -36.24 18.89
CA ASN A 151 -73.83 -35.86 19.08
C ASN A 151 -74.77 -36.33 17.94
N ARG A 152 -74.53 -37.51 17.37
CA ARG A 152 -75.40 -38.14 16.35
C ARG A 152 -75.98 -39.51 16.74
N ASN A 153 -75.70 -40.00 17.94
CA ASN A 153 -76.30 -41.23 18.46
C ASN A 153 -76.85 -40.99 19.88
N ALA A 154 -78.01 -40.33 19.95
CA ALA A 154 -78.96 -40.42 21.05
C ALA A 154 -80.37 -40.46 20.44
#